data_AF-A0A5C7P099-F1
#
_entry.id   AF-A0A5C7P099-F1
#
_cell.length_a   1.000
_cell.length_b   1.000
_cell.length_c   1.000
_cell.angle_alpha   90.00
_cell.angle_beta   90.00
_cell.angle_gamma   90.00
#
_symmetry.space_group_name_H-M   'P 1'
#
loop_
_entity.id
_entity.type
_entity.pdbx_description
1 polymer ?
#
loop_
_entity_poly.entity_id
_entity_poly.type
_entity_poly.pdbx_seq_one_letter_code
_entity_poly.pdbx_strand_id
1 'polypeptide(L)'
;MSNFDRDAQATQLEHDWATNPRWAGIRRGYTASDVVRLRGSQPIEHTLAKRGADKLWKLLREEPFINALGALTGNQAMQQVKAGLKAIYLSGWQVAGDANLAGEMYPDQSLYPANSVPMVVKRINNTFTRADQIQWAEGKDDVDYFAPIVADAEAGFG
;
A
#
# COMPACT_ATOMS: atom_id res chain seq x y z
N MET A 1 30.93 17.62 -5.42
CA MET A 1 30.80 16.17 -5.22
C MET A 1 29.71 15.97 -4.18
N SER A 2 28.59 15.32 -4.53
CA SER A 2 27.49 15.10 -3.58
C SER A 2 27.97 14.17 -2.47
N ASN A 3 27.92 14.67 -1.24
CA ASN A 3 28.36 13.96 -0.06
C ASN A 3 27.31 12.89 0.29
N PHE A 4 27.35 11.76 -0.43
CA PHE A 4 26.50 10.61 -0.12
C PHE A 4 27.07 9.91 1.10
N ASP A 5 26.85 10.50 2.28
CA ASP A 5 27.24 9.88 3.53
C ASP A 5 26.27 8.72 3.82
N ARG A 6 26.66 7.54 3.34
CA ARG A 6 25.92 6.28 3.55
C ARG A 6 25.90 5.91 5.04
N ASP A 7 26.94 6.26 5.78
CA ASP A 7 27.06 5.95 7.20
C ASP A 7 26.09 6.81 8.03
N ALA A 8 25.97 8.10 7.68
CA ALA A 8 24.94 8.96 8.26
C ALA A 8 23.51 8.46 7.97
N GLN A 9 23.24 7.98 6.74
CA GLN A 9 21.94 7.41 6.40
C GLN A 9 21.62 6.12 7.17
N ALA A 10 22.63 5.25 7.36
CA ALA A 10 22.47 4.03 8.12
C ALA A 10 22.21 4.36 9.60
N THR A 11 22.99 5.27 10.18
CA THR A 11 22.82 5.76 11.56
C THR A 11 21.43 6.35 11.79
N GLN A 12 20.95 7.17 10.85
CA GLN A 12 19.60 7.75 10.93
C GLN A 12 18.50 6.69 10.87
N LEU A 13 18.67 5.65 10.06
CA LEU A 13 17.71 4.55 9.93
C LEU A 13 17.70 3.66 11.18
N GLU A 14 18.86 3.39 11.77
CA GLU A 14 18.98 2.67 13.05
C GLU A 14 18.31 3.45 14.18
N HIS A 15 18.52 4.76 14.22
CA HIS A 15 17.87 5.63 15.21
C HIS A 15 16.34 5.59 15.08
N ASP A 16 15.80 5.67 13.86
CA ASP A 16 14.35 5.53 13.63
C ASP A 16 13.85 4.15 14.08
N TRP A 17 14.55 3.05 13.71
CA TRP A 17 14.17 1.70 14.13
C TRP A 17 14.17 1.51 15.65
N ALA A 18 15.09 2.16 16.36
CA ALA A 18 15.22 2.04 17.81
C ALA A 18 14.20 2.89 18.59
N THR A 19 13.80 4.04 18.06
CA THR A 19 13.02 5.04 18.82
C THR A 19 11.57 5.16 18.37
N ASN A 20 11.26 4.80 17.13
CA ASN A 20 9.91 4.95 16.59
C ASN A 20 9.01 3.80 17.09
N PRO A 21 7.89 4.09 17.78
CA PRO A 21 6.99 3.07 18.31
C PRO A 21 6.37 2.18 17.21
N ARG A 22 6.38 2.63 15.95
CA ARG A 22 5.97 1.83 14.79
C ARG A 22 6.74 0.52 14.66
N TRP A 23 7.97 0.47 15.16
CA TRP A 23 8.87 -0.67 15.05
C TRP A 23 9.05 -1.46 16.35
N ALA A 24 8.32 -1.10 17.42
CA ALA A 24 8.37 -1.82 18.68
C ALA A 24 8.03 -3.31 18.48
N GLY A 25 8.92 -4.21 18.88
CA GLY A 25 8.77 -5.66 18.74
C GLY A 25 9.11 -6.24 17.36
N ILE A 26 9.48 -5.41 16.36
CA ILE A 26 9.83 -5.87 15.01
C ILE A 26 11.30 -6.30 14.95
N ARG A 27 11.55 -7.58 14.62
CA ARG A 27 12.89 -8.13 14.37
C ARG A 27 13.22 -8.06 12.88
N ARG A 28 14.46 -7.72 12.55
CA ARG A 28 14.99 -7.67 11.17
C ARG A 28 16.20 -8.59 11.07
N GLY A 29 16.22 -9.49 10.08
CA GLY A 29 17.35 -10.40 9.81
C GLY A 29 18.48 -9.75 9.00
N TYR A 30 18.52 -8.42 8.93
CA TYR A 30 19.43 -7.61 8.14
C TYR A 30 19.69 -6.27 8.86
N THR A 31 20.76 -5.57 8.46
CA THR A 31 21.19 -4.31 9.09
C THR A 31 20.66 -3.07 8.37
N ALA A 32 20.75 -1.89 8.98
CA ALA A 32 20.44 -0.64 8.28
C ALA A 32 21.40 -0.36 7.14
N SER A 33 22.68 -0.72 7.31
CA SER A 33 23.71 -0.65 6.26
C SER A 33 23.36 -1.50 5.04
N ASP A 34 22.74 -2.68 5.23
CA ASP A 34 22.24 -3.49 4.12
C ASP A 34 21.14 -2.77 3.34
N VAL A 35 20.23 -2.08 4.03
CA VAL A 35 19.16 -1.31 3.39
C VAL A 35 19.72 -0.14 2.59
N VAL A 36 20.64 0.65 3.17
CA VAL A 36 21.25 1.80 2.49
C VAL A 36 22.07 1.36 1.27
N ARG A 37 22.78 0.23 1.38
CA ARG A 37 23.54 -0.36 0.27
C ARG A 37 22.68 -0.66 -0.96
N LEU A 38 21.41 -1.04 -0.77
CA LEU A 38 20.48 -1.41 -1.84
C LEU A 38 19.58 -0.26 -2.32
N ARG A 39 19.61 0.91 -1.66
CA ARG A 39 18.68 2.02 -1.91
C ARG A 39 18.98 2.84 -3.18
N GLY A 40 20.20 2.75 -3.71
CA GLY A 40 20.67 3.63 -4.78
C GLY A 40 20.98 5.05 -4.30
N SER A 41 21.39 5.93 -5.21
CA SER A 41 21.79 7.31 -4.89
C SER A 41 20.62 8.30 -4.84
N GLN A 42 19.47 7.94 -5.41
CA GLN A 42 18.30 8.81 -5.54
C GLN A 42 17.07 8.13 -4.93
N PRO A 43 16.56 8.60 -3.78
CA PRO A 43 15.36 8.05 -3.20
C PRO A 43 14.13 8.46 -4.03
N ILE A 44 13.27 7.48 -4.34
CA ILE A 44 11.96 7.71 -4.96
C ILE A 44 10.91 7.77 -3.86
N GLU A 45 10.17 8.86 -3.79
CA GLU A 45 9.09 9.01 -2.81
C GLU A 45 7.83 8.25 -3.25
N HIS A 46 7.30 7.43 -2.34
CA HIS A 46 6.08 6.64 -2.56
C HIS A 46 4.93 7.20 -1.71
N THR A 47 4.48 8.41 -2.04
CA THR A 47 3.52 9.20 -1.23
C THR A 47 2.28 8.43 -0.78
N LEU A 48 1.60 7.74 -1.70
CA LEU A 48 0.38 7.00 -1.37
C LEU A 48 0.66 5.77 -0.49
N ALA A 49 1.78 5.09 -0.71
CA ALA A 49 2.18 3.96 0.12
C ALA A 49 2.50 4.41 1.56
N LYS A 50 3.24 5.52 1.71
CA LYS A 50 3.55 6.12 3.02
C LYS A 50 2.29 6.56 3.76
N ARG A 51 1.45 7.40 3.13
CA ARG A 51 0.20 7.88 3.74
C ARG A 51 -0.76 6.74 4.07
N GLY A 52 -0.90 5.75 3.18
CA GLY A 52 -1.75 4.58 3.41
C GLY A 52 -1.25 3.72 4.58
N ALA A 53 0.05 3.43 4.65
CA ALA A 53 0.63 2.65 5.74
C ALA A 53 0.52 3.36 7.10
N ASP A 54 0.78 4.67 7.15
CA ASP A 54 0.66 5.48 8.36
C ASP A 54 -0.81 5.52 8.84
N LYS A 55 -1.74 5.74 7.90
CA LYS A 55 -3.18 5.75 8.19
C LYS A 55 -3.67 4.39 8.68
N LEU A 56 -3.28 3.30 8.03
CA LEU A 56 -3.67 1.95 8.46
C LEU A 56 -3.14 1.64 9.86
N TRP A 57 -1.88 1.95 10.14
CA TRP A 57 -1.28 1.75 11.45
C TRP A 57 -2.03 2.54 12.55
N LYS A 58 -2.40 3.79 12.25
CA LYS A 58 -3.21 4.61 13.15
C LYS A 58 -4.58 3.97 13.41
N LEU A 59 -5.32 3.63 12.34
CA LEU A 59 -6.65 3.03 12.45
C LEU A 59 -6.63 1.73 13.27
N LEU A 60 -5.62 0.87 13.09
CA LEU A 60 -5.50 -0.41 13.81
C LEU A 60 -5.30 -0.23 15.32
N ARG A 61 -4.89 0.95 15.77
CA ARG A 61 -4.66 1.28 17.18
C ARG A 61 -5.78 2.07 17.81
N GLU A 62 -6.50 2.86 17.02
CA GLU A 62 -7.52 3.79 17.50
C GLU A 62 -8.94 3.23 17.37
N GLU A 63 -9.18 2.35 16.39
CA GLU A 63 -10.49 1.73 16.17
C GLU A 63 -10.59 0.39 16.92
N PRO A 64 -11.78 0.00 17.40
CA PRO A 64 -12.00 -1.33 17.98
C PRO A 64 -11.64 -2.47 17.02
N PHE A 65 -11.93 -2.26 15.73
CA PHE A 65 -11.51 -3.10 14.61
C PHE A 65 -11.64 -2.30 13.30
N ILE A 66 -11.04 -2.82 12.22
CA ILE A 66 -11.25 -2.32 10.86
C ILE A 66 -11.78 -3.48 10.03
N ASN A 67 -12.97 -3.31 9.47
CA ASN A 67 -13.51 -4.21 8.46
C ASN A 67 -13.22 -3.68 7.04
N ALA A 68 -13.09 -4.60 6.09
CA ALA A 68 -12.90 -4.30 4.67
C ALA A 68 -13.65 -5.33 3.83
N LEU A 69 -13.93 -4.97 2.57
CA LEU A 69 -14.49 -5.87 1.57
C LEU A 69 -13.50 -6.03 0.41
N GLY A 70 -13.55 -7.18 -0.26
CA GLY A 70 -12.76 -7.43 -1.47
C GLY A 70 -13.15 -6.49 -2.61
N ALA A 71 -12.17 -5.84 -3.23
CA ALA A 71 -12.35 -5.01 -4.42
C ALA A 71 -11.41 -5.45 -5.56
N LEU A 72 -11.99 -5.76 -6.72
CA LEU A 72 -11.27 -6.13 -7.96
C LEU A 72 -11.31 -5.01 -9.02
N THR A 73 -12.07 -3.94 -8.76
CA THR A 73 -12.10 -2.73 -9.59
C THR A 73 -11.99 -1.45 -8.76
N GLY A 74 -11.55 -0.36 -9.39
CA GLY A 74 -11.50 0.95 -8.74
C GLY A 74 -12.88 1.48 -8.32
N ASN A 75 -13.94 1.23 -9.11
CA ASN A 75 -15.29 1.69 -8.76
C ASN A 75 -15.84 0.97 -7.52
N GLN A 76 -15.59 -0.34 -7.37
CA GLN A 76 -15.95 -1.07 -6.15
C GLN A 76 -15.29 -0.42 -4.92
N ALA A 77 -13.98 -0.19 -4.98
CA ALA A 77 -13.24 0.44 -3.89
C ALA A 77 -13.75 1.87 -3.58
N MET A 78 -14.01 2.68 -4.62
CA MET A 78 -14.59 4.02 -4.44
C MET A 78 -15.96 3.99 -3.75
N GLN A 79 -16.84 3.05 -4.13
CA GLN A 79 -18.15 2.91 -3.50
C GLN A 79 -18.04 2.40 -2.05
N GLN A 80 -17.10 1.51 -1.76
CA GLN A 80 -16.80 1.06 -0.39
C GLN A 80 -16.42 2.24 0.51
N VAL A 81 -15.57 3.15 0.04
CA VAL A 81 -15.21 4.37 0.80
C VAL A 81 -16.40 5.31 0.94
N LYS A 82 -17.17 5.55 -0.14
CA LYS A 82 -18.40 6.36 -0.09
C LYS A 82 -19.44 5.79 0.88
N ALA A 83 -19.48 4.47 1.05
CA ALA A 83 -20.36 3.78 2.00
C ALA A 83 -19.83 3.82 3.45
N GLY A 84 -18.65 4.39 3.70
CA GLY A 84 -18.08 4.60 5.03
C GLY A 84 -17.04 3.56 5.46
N LEU A 85 -16.60 2.65 4.59
CA LEU A 85 -15.50 1.74 4.92
C LEU A 85 -14.16 2.49 4.99
N LYS A 86 -13.36 2.15 6.00
CA LYS A 86 -12.08 2.81 6.31
C LYS A 86 -10.88 2.16 5.65
N ALA A 87 -11.03 1.02 4.99
CA ALA A 87 -9.95 0.28 4.33
C ALA A 87 -10.49 -0.59 3.18
N ILE A 88 -9.60 -0.94 2.26
CA ILE A 88 -9.89 -1.82 1.12
C ILE A 88 -9.09 -3.11 1.26
N TYR A 89 -9.73 -4.25 1.00
CA TYR A 89 -9.03 -5.51 0.80
C TYR A 89 -8.97 -5.82 -0.69
N LEU A 90 -7.78 -6.18 -1.18
CA LEU A 90 -7.57 -6.59 -2.57
C LEU A 90 -7.17 -8.07 -2.56
N SER A 91 -8.13 -8.91 -2.92
CA SER A 91 -8.02 -10.38 -2.89
C SER A 91 -7.27 -10.92 -4.11
N GLY A 92 -6.30 -11.80 -3.87
CA GLY A 92 -5.59 -12.55 -4.92
C GLY A 92 -6.52 -13.46 -5.72
N TRP A 93 -7.41 -14.19 -5.01
CA TRP A 93 -8.50 -14.97 -5.59
C TRP A 93 -9.37 -14.18 -6.59
N GLN A 94 -9.79 -12.96 -6.23
CA GLN A 94 -10.60 -12.13 -7.14
C GLN A 94 -9.80 -11.66 -8.38
N VAL A 95 -8.50 -11.42 -8.20
CA VAL A 95 -7.60 -11.07 -9.31
C VAL A 95 -7.42 -12.26 -10.24
N ALA A 96 -7.18 -13.46 -9.70
CA ALA A 96 -7.12 -14.71 -10.47
C ALA A 96 -8.40 -14.93 -11.29
N GLY A 97 -9.56 -14.73 -10.67
CA GLY A 97 -10.85 -14.96 -11.33
C GLY A 97 -11.19 -13.98 -12.44
N ASP A 98 -10.96 -12.67 -12.26
CA ASP A 98 -11.58 -11.65 -13.13
C ASP A 98 -10.82 -10.31 -13.28
N ALA A 99 -9.58 -10.19 -12.81
CA ALA A 99 -8.86 -8.91 -12.89
C ALA A 99 -7.34 -9.01 -13.12
N ASN A 100 -6.85 -10.18 -13.53
CA ASN A 100 -5.43 -10.37 -13.77
C ASN A 100 -4.99 -9.93 -15.18
N LEU A 101 -3.67 -9.80 -15.37
CA LEU A 101 -3.07 -9.30 -16.60
C LEU A 101 -2.99 -10.33 -17.73
N ALA A 102 -3.23 -11.61 -17.47
CA ALA A 102 -3.35 -12.60 -18.55
C ALA A 102 -4.69 -12.46 -19.29
N GLY A 103 -5.69 -11.81 -18.67
CA GLY A 103 -7.04 -11.71 -19.25
C GLY A 103 -7.81 -13.03 -19.23
N GLU A 104 -7.32 -14.01 -18.46
CA GLU A 104 -7.91 -15.34 -18.33
C GLU A 104 -8.61 -15.49 -16.99
N MET A 105 -9.64 -16.34 -16.93
CA MET A 105 -10.27 -16.75 -15.69
C MET A 105 -9.46 -17.90 -15.08
N TYR A 106 -8.90 -17.71 -13.88
CA TYR A 106 -8.15 -18.74 -13.15
C TYR A 106 -8.78 -19.11 -11.80
N PRO A 107 -8.55 -20.34 -11.32
CA PRO A 107 -8.68 -20.66 -9.90
C PRO A 107 -7.55 -20.01 -9.09
N ASP A 108 -7.71 -20.01 -7.76
CA ASP A 108 -6.76 -19.45 -6.80
C ASP A 108 -5.57 -20.38 -6.54
N GLN A 109 -4.67 -20.44 -7.51
CA GLN A 109 -3.46 -21.29 -7.50
C GLN A 109 -2.23 -20.55 -8.04
N SER A 110 -2.18 -19.22 -7.84
CA SER A 110 -1.06 -18.35 -8.26
C SER A 110 -0.65 -18.49 -9.75
N LEU A 111 -1.61 -18.73 -10.65
CA LEU A 111 -1.36 -18.98 -12.08
C LEU A 111 -1.17 -17.70 -12.91
N TYR A 112 -1.63 -16.56 -12.39
CA TYR A 112 -1.64 -15.30 -13.11
C TYR A 112 -0.27 -14.57 -13.06
N PRO A 113 0.02 -13.61 -13.95
CA PRO A 113 1.27 -12.85 -13.91
C PRO A 113 1.47 -12.12 -12.57
N ALA A 114 2.62 -12.31 -11.91
CA ALA A 114 2.89 -11.83 -10.55
C ALA A 114 2.65 -10.32 -10.32
N ASN A 115 2.73 -9.50 -11.36
CA ASN A 115 2.45 -8.07 -11.30
C ASN A 115 0.95 -7.70 -11.43
N SER A 116 0.04 -8.68 -11.44
CA SER A 116 -1.41 -8.44 -11.56
C SER A 116 -2.00 -7.71 -10.35
N VAL A 117 -1.76 -8.18 -9.13
CA VAL A 117 -2.22 -7.49 -7.91
C VAL A 117 -1.66 -6.06 -7.83
N PRO A 118 -0.35 -5.81 -8.03
CA PRO A 118 0.18 -4.44 -8.10
C PRO A 118 -0.53 -3.53 -9.10
N MET A 119 -0.94 -4.05 -10.27
CA MET A 119 -1.69 -3.27 -11.25
C MET A 119 -3.11 -2.93 -10.76
N VAL A 120 -3.77 -3.83 -10.03
CA VAL A 120 -5.07 -3.54 -9.40
C VAL A 120 -4.93 -2.54 -8.25
N VAL A 121 -3.86 -2.62 -7.43
CA VAL A 121 -3.52 -1.60 -6.41
C VAL A 121 -3.40 -0.21 -7.04
N LYS A 122 -2.66 -0.12 -8.16
CA LYS A 122 -2.50 1.14 -8.92
C LYS A 122 -3.84 1.62 -9.48
N ARG A 123 -4.67 0.72 -10.02
CA ARG A 123 -6.01 1.04 -10.54
C ARG A 123 -6.92 1.63 -9.46
N ILE A 124 -6.95 1.04 -8.27
CA ILE A 124 -7.74 1.54 -7.13
C ILE A 124 -7.26 2.94 -6.70
N ASN A 125 -5.95 3.12 -6.51
CA ASN A 125 -5.39 4.42 -6.15
C ASN A 125 -5.64 5.51 -7.21
N ASN A 126 -5.63 5.15 -8.50
CA ASN A 126 -5.98 6.08 -9.57
C ASN A 126 -7.46 6.51 -9.48
N THR A 127 -8.37 5.59 -9.15
CA THR A 127 -9.78 5.92 -8.93
C THR A 127 -9.96 6.79 -7.69
N PHE A 128 -9.27 6.52 -6.59
CA PHE A 128 -9.27 7.40 -5.41
C PHE A 128 -8.76 8.80 -5.73
N THR A 129 -7.64 8.90 -6.45
CA THR A 129 -7.12 10.18 -6.94
C THR A 129 -8.16 10.93 -7.77
N ARG A 130 -8.89 10.24 -8.65
CA ARG A 130 -9.94 10.88 -9.45
C ARG A 130 -11.13 11.34 -8.60
N ALA A 131 -11.58 10.52 -7.66
CA ALA A 131 -12.71 10.85 -6.80
C ALA A 131 -12.38 12.07 -5.90
N ASP A 132 -11.16 12.09 -5.35
CA ASP A 132 -10.62 13.22 -4.58
C ASP A 132 -10.53 14.50 -5.43
N GLN A 133 -10.01 14.42 -6.65
CA GLN A 133 -9.97 15.56 -7.57
C GLN A 133 -11.35 16.15 -7.87
N ILE A 134 -12.36 15.30 -8.05
CA ILE A 134 -13.75 15.75 -8.28
C ILE A 134 -14.27 16.48 -7.05
N GLN A 135 -14.12 15.88 -5.86
CA GLN A 135 -14.53 16.50 -4.60
C GLN A 135 -13.86 17.86 -4.39
N TRP A 136 -12.53 17.92 -4.57
CA TRP A 136 -11.76 19.15 -4.42
C TRP A 136 -12.18 20.23 -5.42
N ALA A 137 -12.44 19.86 -6.68
CA ALA A 137 -12.91 20.79 -7.70
C ALA A 137 -14.32 21.32 -7.43
N GLU A 138 -15.17 20.54 -6.75
CA GLU A 138 -16.51 20.96 -6.28
C GLU A 138 -16.47 21.81 -5.00
N GLY A 139 -15.29 22.09 -4.45
CA GLY A 139 -15.13 22.85 -3.21
C GLY A 139 -15.56 22.09 -1.96
N LYS A 140 -15.55 20.75 -2.02
CA LYS A 140 -15.88 19.84 -0.91
C LYS A 140 -14.62 19.16 -0.39
N ASP A 141 -14.67 18.64 0.83
CA ASP A 141 -13.59 17.91 1.49
C ASP A 141 -14.10 16.87 2.51
N ASP A 142 -15.34 16.41 2.34
CA ASP A 142 -16.06 15.59 3.33
C ASP A 142 -15.66 14.10 3.32
N VAL A 143 -15.12 13.58 2.20
CA VAL A 143 -14.70 12.19 2.08
C VAL A 143 -13.18 12.07 1.93
N ASP A 144 -12.56 11.33 2.83
CA ASP A 144 -11.16 10.91 2.69
C ASP A 144 -11.08 9.69 1.76
N TYR A 145 -10.99 9.94 0.45
CA TYR A 145 -10.97 8.88 -0.57
C TYR A 145 -9.74 7.97 -0.50
N PHE A 146 -8.63 8.42 0.07
CA PHE A 146 -7.39 7.66 0.10
C PHE A 146 -7.37 6.64 1.24
N ALA A 147 -8.33 5.70 1.22
CA ALA A 147 -8.36 4.58 2.15
C ALA A 147 -7.15 3.66 1.93
N PRO A 148 -6.53 3.11 3.01
CA PRO A 148 -5.46 2.14 2.88
C PRO A 148 -5.92 0.87 2.19
N ILE A 149 -5.05 0.32 1.34
CA ILE A 149 -5.29 -0.93 0.61
C ILE A 149 -4.41 -2.02 1.24
N VAL A 150 -5.04 -3.08 1.73
CA VAL A 150 -4.37 -4.32 2.14
C VAL A 150 -4.47 -5.29 0.97
N ALA A 151 -3.33 -5.61 0.36
CA ALA A 151 -3.27 -6.38 -0.88
C ALA A 151 -2.67 -7.77 -0.66
N ASP A 152 -3.24 -8.75 -1.36
CA ASP A 152 -2.74 -10.11 -1.40
C ASP A 152 -1.39 -10.20 -2.12
N ALA A 153 -0.47 -10.95 -1.56
CA ALA A 153 0.85 -11.20 -2.13
C ALA A 153 1.04 -12.69 -2.49
N GLU A 154 -0.01 -13.51 -2.37
CA GLU A 154 0.04 -14.95 -2.57
C GLU A 154 1.15 -15.59 -1.70
N ALA A 155 1.86 -16.58 -2.25
CA ALA A 155 3.09 -17.11 -1.69
C ALA A 155 4.37 -16.39 -2.21
N GLY A 156 4.23 -15.26 -2.92
CA GLY A 156 5.38 -14.50 -3.45
C GLY A 156 5.90 -14.92 -4.83
N PHE A 157 5.18 -15.81 -5.55
CA PHE A 157 5.49 -16.22 -6.93
C PHE A 157 6.90 -16.82 -7.14
N GLY A 158 7.43 -17.55 -6.16
CA GLY A 158 8.71 -18.25 -6.22
C GLY A 158 9.02 -19.00 -4.93
#